data_AF-A0A9E0JVI7-F1
#
_entry.id   AF-A0A9E0JVI7-F1
#
_cell.length_a   1.000
_cell.length_b   1.000
_cell.length_c   1.000
_cell.angle_alpha   90.00
_cell.angle_beta   90.00
_cell.angle_gamma   90.00
#
_symmetry.space_group_name_H-M   'P 1'
#
loop_
_entity.id
_entity.type
_entity.pdbx_description
1 polymer ?
#
loop_
_entity_poly.entity_id
_entity_poly.type
_entity_poly.pdbx_seq_one_letter_code
_entity_poly.pdbx_strand_id
1 'polypeptide(L)'
;CNIFSTQDHAAAAIAKAGSAAVFAWKGETLEEYWWCTEQALTGPDGSGPDLIVDDGGDATLLIHQGVKVEKDPKLLRQKADNREFAIIMERLAQSFQKNPKRWQKVASGIRGVSEETTTGVHRLYQMQAAGELLFPAINVNDSVTKSKFDNLYGCRESLADGIKRATDIMIAGKMVVVCGYGDVGKGCAQSMRGFGARVVVTEIDPICALQAAMEGYEVKTLEEAAPMADIFVTATGCCDVITGKHMESMKDEAIVCNIGHFDSEIDMHYLETSRVCRKETIKPQVDKWTLKSGRSIIVLAEGRLVNLGCATGHPSFVMSNSFTNQTLAQIELATKKYNVGVYTLPKRLDEEVALLHLSRLDAKISKLTKKQAEYLGVPVEGPFKPDYYRY
;
A
#
# COMPACT_ATOMS: atom_id res chain seq x y z
N CYS A 1 -8.87 1.25 -3.77
CA CYS A 1 -7.60 0.70 -4.27
C CYS A 1 -7.44 -0.80 -4.02
N ASN A 2 -8.43 -1.52 -3.46
CA ASN A 2 -8.32 -2.98 -3.29
C ASN A 2 -9.69 -3.65 -3.19
N ILE A 3 -9.85 -4.80 -3.85
CA ILE A 3 -11.11 -5.56 -3.91
C ILE A 3 -11.62 -6.08 -2.57
N PHE A 4 -10.75 -6.19 -1.55
CA PHE A 4 -11.13 -6.68 -0.22
C PHE A 4 -11.05 -5.62 0.88
N SER A 5 -10.62 -4.39 0.60
CA SER A 5 -10.41 -3.40 1.67
C SER A 5 -11.67 -2.65 2.09
N THR A 6 -12.70 -2.65 1.25
CA THR A 6 -13.90 -1.86 1.52
C THR A 6 -14.59 -2.31 2.80
N GLN A 7 -14.98 -1.35 3.62
CA GLN A 7 -15.88 -1.55 4.74
C GLN A 7 -17.27 -1.09 4.31
N ASP A 8 -18.16 -2.04 3.98
CA ASP A 8 -19.45 -1.71 3.33
C ASP A 8 -20.32 -0.76 4.17
N HIS A 9 -20.26 -0.87 5.49
CA HIS A 9 -20.95 0.04 6.41
C HIS A 9 -20.41 1.48 6.33
N ALA A 10 -19.10 1.66 6.11
CA ALA A 10 -18.49 2.97 5.87
C ALA A 10 -18.89 3.52 4.50
N ALA A 11 -18.81 2.70 3.44
CA ALA A 11 -19.26 3.06 2.09
C ALA A 11 -20.73 3.53 2.08
N ALA A 12 -21.61 2.76 2.72
CA ALA A 12 -23.03 3.09 2.87
C ALA A 12 -23.25 4.38 3.67
N ALA A 13 -22.47 4.62 4.73
CA ALA A 13 -22.58 5.85 5.53
C ALA A 13 -22.20 7.10 4.72
N ILE A 14 -21.12 7.05 3.94
CA ILE A 14 -20.68 8.15 3.07
C ILE A 14 -21.71 8.44 1.98
N ALA A 15 -22.20 7.38 1.31
CA ALA A 15 -23.23 7.50 0.27
C ALA A 15 -24.56 8.05 0.85
N LYS A 16 -25.00 7.55 2.01
CA LYS A 16 -26.21 8.03 2.70
C LYS A 16 -26.08 9.48 3.14
N ALA A 17 -24.90 9.92 3.54
CA ALA A 17 -24.64 11.32 3.88
C ALA A 17 -24.67 12.25 2.66
N GLY A 18 -24.61 11.71 1.44
CA GLY A 18 -24.56 12.50 0.20
C GLY A 18 -23.28 13.31 0.06
N SER A 19 -22.23 12.96 0.81
CA SER A 19 -20.97 13.70 0.85
C SER A 19 -20.05 13.41 -0.35
N ALA A 20 -20.19 12.22 -0.94
CA ALA A 20 -19.49 11.81 -2.16
C ALA A 20 -20.27 10.69 -2.87
N ALA A 21 -20.08 10.57 -4.18
CA ALA A 21 -20.46 9.36 -4.91
C ALA A 21 -19.47 8.24 -4.57
N VAL A 22 -19.97 7.04 -4.26
CA VAL A 22 -19.16 5.89 -3.82
C VAL A 22 -19.39 4.71 -4.75
N PHE A 23 -18.30 4.19 -5.30
CA PHE A 23 -18.27 2.98 -6.12
C PHE A 23 -17.27 2.02 -5.49
N ALA A 24 -17.72 1.32 -4.45
CA ALA A 24 -16.88 0.38 -3.71
C ALA A 24 -17.74 -0.61 -2.91
N TRP A 25 -17.34 -1.88 -2.90
CA TRP A 25 -17.86 -2.90 -1.97
C TRP A 25 -16.79 -3.94 -1.67
N LYS A 26 -16.96 -4.72 -0.59
CA LYS A 26 -16.03 -5.79 -0.25
C LYS A 26 -16.29 -7.02 -1.13
N GLY A 27 -15.23 -7.56 -1.72
CA GLY A 27 -15.30 -8.75 -2.58
C GLY A 27 -15.62 -8.43 -4.04
N GLU A 28 -15.20 -7.27 -4.53
CA GLU A 28 -15.22 -6.94 -5.96
C GLU A 28 -14.46 -7.98 -6.79
N THR A 29 -14.94 -8.24 -8.01
CA THR A 29 -14.12 -8.82 -9.07
C THR A 29 -13.13 -7.79 -9.61
N LEU A 30 -12.10 -8.23 -10.33
CA LEU A 30 -11.14 -7.30 -10.96
C LEU A 30 -11.83 -6.42 -12.02
N GLU A 31 -12.80 -6.97 -12.72
CA GLU A 31 -13.61 -6.27 -13.72
C GLU A 31 -14.45 -5.16 -13.06
N GLU A 32 -15.06 -5.44 -11.91
CA GLU A 32 -15.79 -4.45 -11.10
C GLU A 32 -14.84 -3.38 -10.52
N TYR A 33 -13.68 -3.76 -10.01
CA TYR A 33 -12.67 -2.84 -9.47
C TYR A 33 -12.26 -1.75 -10.48
N TRP A 34 -11.91 -2.17 -11.70
CA TRP A 34 -11.54 -1.23 -12.76
C TRP A 34 -12.73 -0.44 -13.30
N TRP A 35 -13.94 -1.01 -13.26
CA TRP A 35 -15.17 -0.26 -13.51
C TRP A 35 -15.38 0.85 -12.46
N CYS A 36 -15.26 0.53 -11.17
CA CYS A 36 -15.37 1.47 -10.05
C CYS A 36 -14.34 2.60 -10.17
N THR A 37 -13.09 2.26 -10.51
CA THR A 37 -12.00 3.22 -10.74
C THR A 37 -12.36 4.19 -11.86
N GLU A 38 -12.91 3.70 -12.98
CA GLU A 38 -13.36 4.56 -14.07
C GLU A 38 -14.57 5.43 -13.68
N GLN A 39 -15.52 4.90 -12.89
CA GLN A 39 -16.64 5.70 -12.38
C GLN A 39 -16.16 6.84 -11.50
N ALA A 40 -15.23 6.58 -10.58
CA ALA A 40 -14.66 7.59 -9.69
C ALA A 40 -13.91 8.70 -10.44
N LEU A 41 -13.34 8.39 -11.62
CA LEU A 41 -12.66 9.34 -12.50
C LEU A 41 -13.60 10.06 -13.49
N THR A 42 -14.90 9.86 -13.37
CA THR A 42 -15.90 10.45 -14.27
C THR A 42 -16.88 11.32 -13.49
N GLY A 43 -16.75 12.63 -13.65
CA GLY A 43 -17.67 13.60 -13.08
C GLY A 43 -19.10 13.44 -13.63
N PRO A 44 -20.11 14.01 -12.96
CA PRO A 44 -21.52 13.86 -13.35
C PRO A 44 -21.85 14.35 -14.77
N ASP A 45 -21.06 15.29 -15.30
CA ASP A 45 -21.15 15.83 -16.66
C ASP A 45 -20.23 15.11 -17.66
N GLY A 46 -19.56 14.04 -17.22
CA GLY A 46 -18.56 13.30 -17.99
C GLY A 46 -17.17 13.94 -18.02
N SER A 47 -16.93 15.00 -17.24
CA SER A 47 -15.59 15.58 -17.05
C SER A 47 -14.69 14.67 -16.20
N GLY A 48 -13.39 14.98 -16.16
CA GLY A 48 -12.45 14.34 -15.23
C GLY A 48 -12.32 15.14 -13.94
N PRO A 49 -11.66 14.58 -12.91
CA PRO A 49 -11.41 15.31 -11.66
C PRO A 49 -10.37 16.43 -11.86
N ASP A 50 -10.44 17.47 -11.03
CA ASP A 50 -9.40 18.51 -10.95
C ASP A 50 -8.17 18.04 -10.16
N LEU A 51 -8.39 17.17 -9.17
CA LEU A 51 -7.37 16.64 -8.26
C LEU A 51 -7.64 15.17 -7.98
N ILE A 52 -6.57 14.42 -7.71
CA ILE A 52 -6.65 13.00 -7.37
C ILE A 52 -6.01 12.78 -6.01
N VAL A 53 -6.67 11.98 -5.16
CA VAL A 53 -6.06 11.29 -4.03
C VAL A 53 -5.91 9.84 -4.45
N ASP A 54 -4.69 9.32 -4.47
CA ASP A 54 -4.38 7.97 -4.95
C ASP A 54 -3.63 7.19 -3.87
N ASP A 55 -3.82 5.87 -3.88
CA ASP A 55 -3.16 4.92 -2.98
C ASP A 55 -2.83 3.67 -3.80
N GLY A 56 -1.57 3.57 -4.21
CA GLY A 56 -1.08 2.52 -5.12
C GLY A 56 -0.89 2.99 -6.56
N GLY A 57 -1.42 4.16 -6.92
CA GLY A 57 -1.25 4.75 -8.23
C GLY A 57 -2.15 4.18 -9.32
N ASP A 58 -3.24 3.47 -9.00
CA ASP A 58 -4.09 2.82 -10.00
C ASP A 58 -4.97 3.81 -10.78
N ALA A 59 -5.51 4.83 -10.11
CA ALA A 59 -6.25 5.90 -10.79
C ALA A 59 -5.31 6.69 -11.72
N THR A 60 -4.12 7.00 -11.22
CA THR A 60 -3.04 7.63 -11.99
C THR A 60 -2.64 6.78 -13.19
N LEU A 61 -2.45 5.47 -13.00
CA LEU A 61 -2.10 4.51 -14.05
C LEU A 61 -3.16 4.48 -15.15
N LEU A 62 -4.45 4.40 -14.79
CA LEU A 62 -5.53 4.32 -15.78
C LEU A 62 -5.53 5.55 -16.69
N ILE A 63 -5.32 6.75 -16.14
CA ILE A 63 -5.27 7.99 -16.91
C ILE A 63 -4.05 8.02 -17.82
N HIS A 64 -2.85 7.71 -17.29
CA HIS A 64 -1.62 7.71 -18.06
C HIS A 64 -1.67 6.68 -19.21
N GLN A 65 -2.15 5.47 -18.92
CA GLN A 65 -2.30 4.43 -19.91
C GLN A 65 -3.39 4.77 -20.94
N GLY A 66 -4.49 5.40 -20.51
CA GLY A 66 -5.52 5.91 -21.40
C GLY A 66 -4.97 6.93 -22.40
N VAL A 67 -4.14 7.88 -21.94
CA VAL A 67 -3.46 8.84 -22.83
C VAL A 67 -2.50 8.15 -23.80
N LYS A 68 -1.75 7.13 -23.33
CA LYS A 68 -0.87 6.34 -24.20
C LYS A 68 -1.66 5.63 -25.31
N VAL A 69 -2.77 4.97 -24.95
CA VAL A 69 -3.68 4.31 -25.90
C VAL A 69 -4.28 5.30 -26.89
N GLU A 70 -4.70 6.49 -26.45
CA GLU A 70 -5.27 7.48 -27.35
C GLU A 70 -4.24 8.06 -28.35
N LYS A 71 -2.97 8.13 -27.96
CA LYS A 71 -1.85 8.54 -28.83
C LYS A 71 -1.39 7.42 -29.76
N ASP A 72 -1.39 6.18 -29.29
CA ASP A 72 -1.06 4.99 -30.07
C ASP A 72 -2.09 3.86 -29.87
N PRO A 73 -3.19 3.86 -30.65
CA PRO A 73 -4.24 2.84 -30.52
C PRO A 73 -3.77 1.41 -30.86
N LYS A 74 -2.57 1.23 -31.43
CA LYS A 74 -2.01 -0.11 -31.69
C LYS A 74 -1.72 -0.86 -30.39
N LEU A 75 -1.52 -0.15 -29.28
CA LEU A 75 -1.35 -0.74 -27.95
C LEU A 75 -2.51 -1.65 -27.56
N LEU A 76 -3.74 -1.37 -28.03
CA LEU A 76 -4.92 -2.21 -27.77
C LEU A 76 -4.84 -3.62 -28.37
N ARG A 77 -3.91 -3.86 -29.30
CA ARG A 77 -3.70 -5.17 -29.94
C ARG A 77 -2.57 -5.97 -29.31
N GLN A 78 -1.82 -5.37 -28.38
CA GLN A 78 -0.72 -6.04 -27.70
C GLN A 78 -1.26 -7.03 -26.68
N LYS A 79 -0.53 -8.15 -26.50
CA LYS A 79 -0.85 -9.12 -25.48
C LYS A 79 -0.55 -8.50 -24.11
N ALA A 80 -1.51 -8.54 -23.20
CA ALA A 80 -1.32 -8.08 -21.83
C ALA A 80 -0.42 -9.05 -21.05
N ASP A 81 0.36 -8.49 -20.12
CA ASP A 81 1.32 -9.25 -19.30
C ASP A 81 0.65 -10.14 -18.26
N ASN A 82 -0.48 -9.69 -17.71
CA ASN A 82 -1.27 -10.43 -16.73
C ASN A 82 -2.78 -10.18 -16.92
N ARG A 83 -3.59 -10.94 -16.18
CA ARG A 83 -5.07 -10.87 -16.26
C ARG A 83 -5.59 -9.48 -15.93
N GLU A 84 -5.08 -8.85 -14.87
CA GLU A 84 -5.56 -7.55 -14.41
C GLU A 84 -5.25 -6.46 -15.44
N PHE A 85 -4.05 -6.46 -16.02
CA PHE A 85 -3.70 -5.53 -17.10
C PHE A 85 -4.52 -5.77 -18.37
N ALA A 86 -4.92 -7.02 -18.67
CA ALA A 86 -5.84 -7.30 -19.77
C ALA A 86 -7.21 -6.63 -19.57
N ILE A 87 -7.74 -6.65 -18.35
CA ILE A 87 -9.00 -5.98 -17.97
C ILE A 87 -8.88 -4.47 -18.15
N ILE A 88 -7.77 -3.86 -17.71
CA ILE A 88 -7.50 -2.43 -17.91
C ILE A 88 -7.54 -2.09 -19.41
N MET A 89 -6.82 -2.86 -20.23
CA MET A 89 -6.75 -2.64 -21.68
C MET A 89 -8.11 -2.82 -22.36
N GLU A 90 -8.94 -3.76 -21.91
CA GLU A 90 -10.32 -3.91 -22.39
C GLU A 90 -11.18 -2.69 -22.04
N ARG A 91 -11.11 -2.19 -20.80
CA ARG A 91 -11.81 -0.96 -20.38
C ARG A 91 -11.36 0.24 -21.22
N LEU A 92 -10.06 0.39 -21.45
CA LEU A 92 -9.52 1.44 -22.29
C LEU A 92 -9.96 1.31 -23.75
N ALA A 93 -10.06 0.09 -24.29
CA ALA A 93 -10.61 -0.14 -25.63
C ALA A 93 -12.07 0.33 -25.73
N GLN A 94 -12.90 -0.01 -24.74
CA GLN A 94 -14.30 0.44 -24.68
C GLN A 94 -14.40 1.97 -24.54
N SER A 95 -13.57 2.58 -23.70
CA SER A 95 -13.51 4.04 -23.56
C SER A 95 -13.08 4.72 -24.86
N PHE A 96 -12.04 4.19 -25.54
CA PHE A 96 -11.53 4.74 -26.79
C PHE A 96 -12.58 4.71 -27.91
N GLN A 97 -13.35 3.62 -28.02
CA GLN A 97 -14.45 3.52 -28.99
C GLN A 97 -15.54 4.58 -28.77
N LYS A 98 -15.84 4.91 -27.50
CA LYS A 98 -16.85 5.93 -27.16
C LYS A 98 -16.32 7.36 -27.35
N ASN A 99 -15.11 7.63 -26.90
CA ASN A 99 -14.46 8.94 -27.01
C ASN A 99 -12.93 8.77 -27.07
N PRO A 100 -12.31 8.92 -28.25
CA PRO A 100 -10.87 8.68 -28.45
C PRO A 100 -9.98 9.83 -27.94
N LYS A 101 -10.53 10.85 -27.29
CA LYS A 101 -9.80 11.99 -26.70
C LYS A 101 -10.15 12.24 -25.22
N ARG A 102 -10.85 11.31 -24.58
CA ARG A 102 -11.32 11.46 -23.20
C ARG A 102 -10.15 11.64 -22.26
N TRP A 103 -9.19 10.72 -22.25
CA TRP A 103 -8.12 10.67 -21.28
C TRP A 103 -7.11 11.80 -21.49
N GLN A 104 -6.86 12.22 -22.73
CA GLN A 104 -6.10 13.45 -23.01
C GLN A 104 -6.78 14.69 -22.41
N LYS A 105 -8.11 14.81 -22.57
CA LYS A 105 -8.88 15.92 -21.98
C LYS A 105 -8.84 15.87 -20.45
N VAL A 106 -9.07 14.68 -19.86
CA VAL A 106 -9.00 14.46 -18.40
C VAL A 106 -7.62 14.84 -17.87
N ALA A 107 -6.55 14.27 -18.44
CA ALA A 107 -5.18 14.55 -18.02
C ALA A 107 -4.82 16.04 -18.09
N SER A 108 -5.31 16.75 -19.11
CA SER A 108 -5.03 18.19 -19.26
C SER A 108 -5.73 19.08 -18.22
N GLY A 109 -6.80 18.58 -17.59
CA GLY A 109 -7.54 19.29 -16.55
C GLY A 109 -7.01 19.05 -15.13
N ILE A 110 -6.25 17.96 -14.93
CA ILE A 110 -5.75 17.59 -13.60
C ILE A 110 -4.63 18.53 -13.17
N ARG A 111 -4.82 19.09 -11.97
CA ARG A 111 -3.85 19.99 -11.32
C ARG A 111 -2.77 19.23 -10.58
N GLY A 112 -3.07 18.01 -10.13
CA GLY A 112 -2.11 17.08 -9.59
C GLY A 112 -2.75 15.92 -8.84
N VAL A 113 -1.89 15.02 -8.36
CA VAL A 113 -2.24 13.87 -7.52
C VAL A 113 -1.48 13.92 -6.21
N SER A 114 -2.07 13.48 -5.11
CA SER A 114 -1.34 13.16 -3.88
C SER A 114 -1.40 11.65 -3.62
N GLU A 115 -0.22 11.03 -3.51
CA GLU A 115 -0.06 9.58 -3.48
C GLU A 115 0.35 9.09 -2.08
N GLU A 116 -0.46 8.19 -1.55
CA GLU A 116 -0.42 7.71 -0.16
C GLU A 116 0.73 6.74 0.10
N THR A 117 1.07 5.85 -0.85
CA THR A 117 1.84 4.65 -0.52
C THR A 117 3.15 4.51 -1.29
N THR A 118 4.09 3.78 -0.68
CA THR A 118 5.44 3.56 -1.23
C THR A 118 5.41 3.04 -2.67
N THR A 119 4.52 2.10 -2.97
CA THR A 119 4.39 1.50 -4.30
C THR A 119 3.89 2.49 -5.35
N GLY A 120 2.88 3.30 -5.03
CA GLY A 120 2.39 4.34 -5.93
C GLY A 120 3.43 5.43 -6.15
N VAL A 121 4.15 5.84 -5.10
CA VAL A 121 5.28 6.79 -5.20
C VAL A 121 6.38 6.27 -6.11
N HIS A 122 6.72 4.98 -6.01
CA HIS A 122 7.70 4.37 -6.90
C HIS A 122 7.25 4.45 -8.37
N ARG A 123 5.97 4.17 -8.67
CA ARG A 123 5.40 4.35 -10.02
C ARG A 123 5.48 5.80 -10.50
N LEU A 124 5.22 6.77 -9.63
CA LEU A 124 5.35 8.20 -9.95
C LEU A 124 6.79 8.58 -10.32
N TYR A 125 7.78 8.13 -9.55
CA TYR A 125 9.19 8.38 -9.86
C TYR A 125 9.64 7.70 -11.15
N GLN A 126 9.16 6.48 -11.44
CA GLN A 126 9.42 5.81 -12.72
C GLN A 126 8.87 6.62 -13.90
N MET A 127 7.63 7.09 -13.81
CA MET A 127 7.02 7.94 -14.85
C MET A 127 7.77 9.28 -14.99
N GLN A 128 8.18 9.89 -13.89
CA GLN A 128 8.99 11.12 -13.94
C GLN A 128 10.33 10.88 -14.64
N ALA A 129 11.05 9.82 -14.28
CA ALA A 129 12.33 9.47 -14.88
C ALA A 129 12.21 9.14 -16.38
N ALA A 130 11.09 8.54 -16.79
CA ALA A 130 10.79 8.25 -18.19
C ALA A 130 10.25 9.47 -18.97
N GLY A 131 10.00 10.61 -18.31
CA GLY A 131 9.37 11.78 -18.93
C GLY A 131 7.90 11.56 -19.31
N GLU A 132 7.24 10.59 -18.69
CA GLU A 132 5.87 10.17 -18.99
C GLU A 132 4.83 10.76 -18.02
N LEU A 133 5.26 11.28 -16.88
CA LEU A 133 4.36 11.89 -15.88
C LEU A 133 3.59 13.06 -16.51
N LEU A 134 2.26 13.03 -16.42
CA LEU A 134 1.39 14.00 -17.12
C LEU A 134 1.03 15.22 -16.28
N PHE A 135 1.02 15.09 -14.95
CA PHE A 135 0.64 16.15 -14.01
C PHE A 135 1.48 16.07 -12.73
N PRO A 136 1.59 17.17 -11.94
CA PRO A 136 2.34 17.19 -10.69
C PRO A 136 1.84 16.15 -9.69
N ALA A 137 2.75 15.64 -8.85
CA ALA A 137 2.41 14.72 -7.79
C ALA A 137 3.03 15.16 -6.46
N ILE A 138 2.28 15.01 -5.36
CA ILE A 138 2.81 15.10 -4.00
C ILE A 138 2.93 13.68 -3.46
N ASN A 139 4.15 13.30 -3.14
CA ASN A 139 4.49 12.10 -2.38
C ASN A 139 4.13 12.35 -0.91
N VAL A 140 2.98 11.80 -0.51
CA VAL A 140 2.50 11.87 0.88
C VAL A 140 3.14 10.76 1.71
N ASN A 141 3.48 9.63 1.10
CA ASN A 141 4.12 8.51 1.79
C ASN A 141 5.37 8.95 2.56
N ASP A 142 6.22 9.77 1.94
CA ASP A 142 7.52 10.17 2.49
C ASP A 142 7.44 11.38 3.44
N SER A 143 6.24 11.89 3.74
CA SER A 143 6.04 12.68 4.96
C SER A 143 6.52 11.87 6.16
N VAL A 144 7.28 12.51 7.06
CA VAL A 144 7.79 11.85 8.27
C VAL A 144 6.63 11.34 9.13
N THR A 145 5.58 12.14 9.25
CA THR A 145 4.37 11.76 10.00
C THR A 145 3.50 10.71 9.31
N LYS A 146 3.79 10.37 8.05
CA LYS A 146 3.16 9.26 7.35
C LYS A 146 4.00 8.00 7.48
N SER A 147 5.10 7.89 6.72
CA SER A 147 5.87 6.64 6.61
C SER A 147 6.28 6.04 7.97
N LYS A 148 6.45 6.87 8.99
CA LYS A 148 7.14 6.52 10.24
C LYS A 148 6.19 6.30 11.39
N PHE A 149 4.91 6.53 11.11
CA PHE A 149 3.80 6.28 12.00
C PHE A 149 2.83 5.28 11.36
N ASP A 150 2.36 5.55 10.15
CA ASP A 150 1.45 4.69 9.41
C ASP A 150 2.07 3.32 9.09
N ASN A 151 3.12 3.33 8.26
CA ASN A 151 3.72 2.09 7.78
C ASN A 151 4.34 1.30 8.95
N LEU A 152 4.79 1.96 10.02
CA LEU A 152 5.37 1.32 11.19
C LEU A 152 4.31 0.89 12.23
N TYR A 153 3.65 1.85 12.87
CA TYR A 153 2.73 1.57 13.99
C TYR A 153 1.36 1.07 13.54
N GLY A 154 0.90 1.48 12.36
CA GLY A 154 -0.32 0.95 11.75
C GLY A 154 -0.18 -0.53 11.42
N CYS A 155 0.92 -0.92 10.77
CA CYS A 155 1.19 -2.33 10.48
C CYS A 155 1.45 -3.13 11.76
N ARG A 156 2.09 -2.52 12.77
CA ARG A 156 2.29 -3.15 14.08
C ARG A 156 0.98 -3.56 14.75
N GLU A 157 -0.07 -2.75 14.63
CA GLU A 157 -1.39 -3.07 15.16
C GLU A 157 -2.13 -4.06 14.25
N SER A 158 -2.21 -3.73 12.97
CA SER A 158 -3.18 -4.34 12.03
C SER A 158 -2.75 -5.69 11.45
N LEU A 159 -1.45 -6.02 11.42
CA LEU A 159 -0.98 -7.32 10.95
C LEU A 159 -1.53 -8.45 11.83
N ALA A 160 -1.32 -8.34 13.14
CA ALA A 160 -1.77 -9.35 14.09
C ALA A 160 -3.30 -9.45 14.09
N ASP A 161 -4.01 -8.33 13.96
CA ASP A 161 -5.47 -8.32 13.85
C ASP A 161 -5.94 -9.12 12.62
N GLY A 162 -5.35 -8.86 11.44
CA GLY A 162 -5.65 -9.58 10.20
C GLY A 162 -5.42 -11.09 10.33
N ILE A 163 -4.25 -11.50 10.81
CA ILE A 163 -3.92 -12.93 10.99
C ILE A 163 -4.86 -13.59 12.02
N LYS A 164 -5.14 -12.92 13.13
CA LYS A 164 -5.98 -13.46 14.21
C LYS A 164 -7.43 -13.61 13.77
N ARG A 165 -8.04 -12.59 13.17
CA ARG A 165 -9.41 -12.71 12.65
C ARG A 165 -9.51 -13.76 11.55
N ALA A 166 -8.47 -13.93 10.75
CA ALA A 166 -8.44 -14.94 9.70
C ALA A 166 -8.35 -16.37 10.25
N THR A 167 -7.50 -16.61 11.24
CA THR A 167 -7.06 -18.00 11.57
C THR A 167 -7.23 -18.39 13.04
N ASP A 168 -7.47 -17.45 13.94
CA ASP A 168 -7.53 -17.62 15.39
C ASP A 168 -6.30 -18.33 16.01
N ILE A 169 -5.21 -18.45 15.25
CA ILE A 169 -4.06 -19.23 15.68
C ILE A 169 -3.28 -18.55 16.81
N MET A 170 -2.70 -19.37 17.68
CA MET A 170 -1.71 -18.90 18.65
C MET A 170 -0.42 -18.53 17.94
N ILE A 171 -0.01 -17.26 18.09
CA ILE A 171 1.25 -16.71 17.53
C ILE A 171 2.44 -17.02 18.45
N ALA A 172 2.23 -17.04 19.77
CA ALA A 172 3.29 -17.27 20.73
C ALA A 172 4.00 -18.62 20.50
N GLY A 173 5.34 -18.59 20.47
CA GLY A 173 6.20 -19.74 20.22
C GLY A 173 6.32 -20.16 18.74
N LYS A 174 5.47 -19.65 17.84
CA LYS A 174 5.56 -19.91 16.39
C LYS A 174 6.77 -19.20 15.79
N MET A 175 7.32 -19.79 14.74
CA MET A 175 8.31 -19.13 13.90
C MET A 175 7.60 -18.32 12.81
N VAL A 176 7.83 -17.01 12.79
CA VAL A 176 7.23 -16.08 11.84
C VAL A 176 8.32 -15.47 10.97
N VAL A 177 8.18 -15.61 9.66
CA VAL A 177 9.10 -15.01 8.68
C VAL A 177 8.49 -13.73 8.15
N VAL A 178 9.20 -12.62 8.33
CA VAL A 178 8.86 -11.32 7.74
C VAL A 178 9.84 -11.07 6.59
N CYS A 179 9.33 -11.02 5.36
CA CYS A 179 10.14 -10.74 4.18
C CYS A 179 10.14 -9.24 3.91
N GLY A 180 11.32 -8.61 4.02
CA GLY A 180 11.48 -7.15 4.00
C GLY A 180 11.45 -6.55 5.40
N TYR A 181 12.35 -5.59 5.63
CA TYR A 181 12.57 -4.91 6.91
C TYR A 181 12.65 -3.38 6.73
N GLY A 182 11.90 -2.85 5.77
CA GLY A 182 11.53 -1.43 5.69
C GLY A 182 10.60 -1.01 6.83
N ASP A 183 9.90 0.11 6.71
CA ASP A 183 9.01 0.59 7.79
C ASP A 183 7.88 -0.40 8.11
N VAL A 184 7.25 -0.98 7.07
CA VAL A 184 6.22 -2.03 7.21
C VAL A 184 6.80 -3.27 7.89
N GLY A 185 7.92 -3.79 7.37
CA GLY A 185 8.60 -4.97 7.93
C GLY A 185 8.99 -4.80 9.40
N LYS A 186 9.50 -3.62 9.78
CA LYS A 186 9.77 -3.27 11.19
C LYS A 186 8.52 -3.35 12.05
N GLY A 187 7.41 -2.78 11.58
CA GLY A 187 6.12 -2.82 12.29
C GLY A 187 5.62 -4.26 12.47
N CYS A 188 5.70 -5.04 11.41
CA CYS A 188 5.34 -6.46 11.38
C CYS A 188 6.17 -7.28 12.37
N ALA A 189 7.49 -7.15 12.33
CA ALA A 189 8.41 -7.85 13.22
C ALA A 189 8.15 -7.50 14.70
N GLN A 190 7.96 -6.21 15.00
CA GLN A 190 7.62 -5.74 16.35
C GLN A 190 6.28 -6.31 16.84
N SER A 191 5.26 -6.35 15.97
CA SER A 191 3.96 -6.95 16.28
C SER A 191 4.09 -8.41 16.67
N MET A 192 4.72 -9.20 15.78
CA MET A 192 4.85 -10.64 15.96
C MET A 192 5.69 -10.97 17.20
N ARG A 193 6.80 -10.25 17.43
CA ARG A 193 7.59 -10.40 18.66
C ARG A 193 6.79 -10.02 19.91
N GLY A 194 5.96 -8.98 19.85
CA GLY A 194 5.07 -8.58 20.95
C GLY A 194 4.06 -9.67 21.34
N PHE A 195 3.64 -10.51 20.38
CA PHE A 195 2.82 -11.70 20.63
C PHE A 195 3.63 -12.95 21.02
N GLY A 196 4.94 -12.84 21.25
CA GLY A 196 5.82 -13.95 21.65
C GLY A 196 6.27 -14.86 20.50
N ALA A 197 6.20 -14.40 19.25
CA ALA A 197 6.72 -15.14 18.10
C ALA A 197 8.26 -15.15 18.09
N ARG A 198 8.82 -16.22 17.51
CA ARG A 198 10.22 -16.29 17.08
C ARG A 198 10.32 -15.71 15.67
N VAL A 199 10.62 -14.42 15.58
CA VAL A 199 10.65 -13.69 14.31
C VAL A 199 11.99 -13.89 13.60
N VAL A 200 11.91 -14.26 12.33
CA VAL A 200 13.01 -14.34 11.35
C VAL A 200 12.74 -13.31 10.26
N VAL A 201 13.77 -12.62 9.81
CA VAL A 201 13.69 -11.59 8.77
C VAL A 201 14.45 -12.06 7.52
N THR A 202 13.91 -11.77 6.34
CA THR A 202 14.66 -11.85 5.08
C THR A 202 14.85 -10.44 4.53
N GLU A 203 16.05 -10.14 4.02
CA GLU A 203 16.38 -8.80 3.51
C GLU A 203 17.41 -8.86 2.39
N ILE A 204 17.27 -7.92 1.46
CA ILE A 204 18.23 -7.67 0.36
C ILE A 204 19.10 -6.45 0.66
N ASP A 205 18.62 -5.50 1.48
CA ASP A 205 19.38 -4.31 1.86
C ASP A 205 20.23 -4.62 3.11
N PRO A 206 21.57 -4.51 3.03
CA PRO A 206 22.44 -4.78 4.18
C PRO A 206 22.22 -3.82 5.36
N ILE A 207 21.75 -2.59 5.13
CA ILE A 207 21.43 -1.63 6.21
C ILE A 207 20.22 -2.14 6.99
N CYS A 208 19.15 -2.53 6.28
CA CYS A 208 17.94 -3.06 6.89
C CYS A 208 18.20 -4.42 7.56
N ALA A 209 18.97 -5.30 6.94
CA ALA A 209 19.40 -6.57 7.54
C ALA A 209 20.21 -6.35 8.84
N LEU A 210 21.14 -5.40 8.83
CA LEU A 210 21.91 -5.06 10.03
C LEU A 210 21.00 -4.50 11.13
N GLN A 211 20.01 -3.65 10.79
CA GLN A 211 19.02 -3.19 11.78
C GLN A 211 18.24 -4.36 12.38
N ALA A 212 17.75 -5.30 11.57
CA ALA A 212 17.04 -6.48 12.05
C ALA A 212 17.91 -7.32 13.01
N ALA A 213 19.16 -7.57 12.63
CA ALA A 213 20.12 -8.31 13.46
C ALA A 213 20.42 -7.57 14.79
N MET A 214 20.60 -6.25 14.75
CA MET A 214 20.86 -5.42 15.94
C MET A 214 19.65 -5.31 16.87
N GLU A 215 18.43 -5.49 16.35
CA GLU A 215 17.22 -5.66 17.15
C GLU A 215 17.05 -7.11 17.65
N GLY A 216 17.97 -8.03 17.36
CA GLY A 216 17.95 -9.41 17.81
C GLY A 216 17.05 -10.35 17.01
N TYR A 217 16.67 -9.97 15.78
CA TYR A 217 16.03 -10.89 14.84
C TYR A 217 17.09 -11.71 14.12
N GLU A 218 16.80 -12.98 13.87
CA GLU A 218 17.63 -13.79 12.98
C GLU A 218 17.37 -13.34 11.54
N VAL A 219 18.43 -13.12 10.77
CA VAL A 219 18.33 -12.80 9.33
C VAL A 219 18.73 -14.05 8.53
N LYS A 220 17.82 -14.55 7.70
CA LYS A 220 17.99 -15.76 6.89
C LYS A 220 17.50 -15.55 5.47
N THR A 221 17.90 -16.44 4.55
CA THR A 221 17.20 -16.52 3.27
C THR A 221 15.87 -17.23 3.44
N LEU A 222 14.94 -17.01 2.50
CA LEU A 222 13.64 -17.66 2.55
C LEU A 222 13.77 -19.19 2.35
N GLU A 223 14.74 -19.64 1.55
CA GLU A 223 15.02 -21.07 1.34
C GLU A 223 15.41 -21.79 2.64
N GLU A 224 16.14 -21.11 3.52
CA GLU A 224 16.51 -21.65 4.82
C GLU A 224 15.32 -21.66 5.78
N ALA A 225 14.50 -20.60 5.77
CA ALA A 225 13.42 -20.44 6.73
C ALA A 225 12.14 -21.21 6.38
N ALA A 226 11.83 -21.38 5.09
CA ALA A 226 10.57 -21.93 4.61
C ALA A 226 10.23 -23.33 5.15
N PRO A 227 11.18 -24.29 5.28
CA PRO A 227 10.89 -25.61 5.84
C PRO A 227 10.56 -25.60 7.34
N MET A 228 10.86 -24.51 8.06
CA MET A 228 10.80 -24.45 9.53
C MET A 228 9.78 -23.46 10.07
N ALA A 229 9.30 -22.51 9.27
CA ALA A 229 8.39 -21.48 9.72
C ALA A 229 6.91 -21.87 9.64
N ASP A 230 6.11 -21.23 10.48
CA ASP A 230 4.67 -21.48 10.61
C ASP A 230 3.83 -20.38 9.95
N ILE A 231 4.36 -19.15 9.90
CA ILE A 231 3.68 -17.97 9.33
C ILE A 231 4.68 -17.19 8.46
N PHE A 232 4.23 -16.77 7.28
CA PHE A 232 4.99 -15.98 6.31
C PHE A 232 4.25 -14.69 6.00
N VAL A 233 4.96 -13.57 6.14
CA VAL A 233 4.44 -12.22 5.89
C VAL A 233 5.36 -11.55 4.88
N THR A 234 4.85 -11.20 3.69
CA THR A 234 5.58 -10.39 2.72
C THR A 234 5.30 -8.90 2.93
N ALA A 235 6.35 -8.09 3.01
CA ALA A 235 6.30 -6.66 3.33
C ALA A 235 7.36 -5.87 2.54
N THR A 236 7.61 -6.25 1.29
CA THR A 236 8.71 -5.72 0.47
C THR A 236 8.27 -4.65 -0.53
N GLY A 237 7.01 -4.69 -0.99
CA GLY A 237 6.54 -3.93 -2.16
C GLY A 237 7.15 -4.38 -3.49
N CYS A 238 7.79 -5.57 -3.53
CA CYS A 238 8.42 -6.16 -4.71
C CYS A 238 7.50 -7.20 -5.39
N CYS A 239 8.04 -8.00 -6.30
CA CYS A 239 7.37 -9.17 -6.88
C CYS A 239 8.12 -10.46 -6.57
N ASP A 240 7.44 -11.60 -6.68
CA ASP A 240 8.03 -12.95 -6.63
C ASP A 240 8.84 -13.26 -5.36
N VAL A 241 8.44 -12.68 -4.22
CA VAL A 241 9.09 -12.90 -2.92
C VAL A 241 8.84 -14.32 -2.44
N ILE A 242 7.59 -14.76 -2.45
CA ILE A 242 7.20 -16.14 -2.15
C ILE A 242 6.75 -16.81 -3.44
N THR A 243 7.62 -17.64 -4.02
CA THR A 243 7.36 -18.39 -5.25
C THR A 243 6.68 -19.74 -4.97
N GLY A 244 6.16 -20.39 -6.02
CA GLY A 244 5.70 -21.78 -5.94
C GLY A 244 6.71 -22.75 -5.32
N LYS A 245 8.02 -22.57 -5.57
CA LYS A 245 9.08 -23.39 -4.97
C LYS A 245 9.14 -23.21 -3.45
N HIS A 246 8.99 -21.98 -2.96
CA HIS A 246 8.97 -21.71 -1.53
C HIS A 246 7.75 -22.35 -0.87
N MET A 247 6.56 -22.16 -1.45
CA MET A 247 5.32 -22.75 -0.95
C MET A 247 5.39 -24.27 -0.84
N GLU A 248 5.93 -24.95 -1.85
CA GLU A 248 6.10 -26.41 -1.82
C GLU A 248 7.09 -26.91 -0.77
N SER A 249 7.90 -26.03 -0.16
CA SER A 249 8.83 -26.39 0.92
C SER A 249 8.25 -26.17 2.33
N MET A 250 7.15 -25.41 2.44
CA MET A 250 6.55 -25.02 3.73
C MET A 250 5.99 -26.19 4.52
N LYS A 251 5.89 -26.02 5.84
CA LYS A 251 5.19 -26.98 6.71
C LYS A 251 3.73 -27.15 6.28
N ASP A 252 3.17 -28.30 6.64
CA ASP A 252 1.74 -28.51 6.52
C ASP A 252 0.97 -27.47 7.35
N GLU A 253 -0.06 -26.89 6.74
CA GLU A 253 -0.90 -25.81 7.25
C GLU A 253 -0.17 -24.52 7.64
N ALA A 254 0.99 -24.24 7.04
CA ALA A 254 1.64 -22.94 7.19
C ALA A 254 0.76 -21.79 6.65
N ILE A 255 0.78 -20.65 7.32
CA ILE A 255 0.01 -19.45 6.93
C ILE A 255 0.88 -18.55 6.05
N VAL A 256 0.34 -18.10 4.92
CA VAL A 256 1.00 -17.20 3.98
C VAL A 256 0.11 -15.97 3.76
N CYS A 257 0.68 -14.79 3.97
CA CYS A 257 -0.03 -13.54 3.78
C CYS A 257 0.89 -12.41 3.30
N ASN A 258 0.29 -11.42 2.66
CA ASN A 258 0.97 -10.23 2.18
C ASN A 258 0.41 -9.00 2.90
N ILE A 259 1.28 -8.09 3.33
CA ILE A 259 0.90 -6.79 3.86
C ILE A 259 1.57 -5.64 3.09
N GLY A 260 2.39 -5.95 2.09
CA GLY A 260 2.76 -4.99 1.06
C GLY A 260 1.63 -4.76 0.04
N HIS A 261 1.89 -3.92 -0.95
CA HIS A 261 0.87 -3.46 -1.88
C HIS A 261 0.67 -4.43 -3.06
N PHE A 262 -0.55 -4.51 -3.60
CA PHE A 262 -1.01 -5.51 -4.60
C PHE A 262 -0.97 -6.98 -4.12
N ASP A 263 -0.92 -7.93 -5.05
CA ASP A 263 -0.82 -9.38 -4.85
C ASP A 263 0.45 -10.00 -5.44
N SER A 264 1.38 -9.19 -5.97
CA SER A 264 2.53 -9.68 -6.72
C SER A 264 3.68 -10.23 -5.86
N GLU A 265 3.68 -9.99 -4.55
CA GLU A 265 4.72 -10.53 -3.65
C GLU A 265 4.62 -12.05 -3.48
N ILE A 266 3.42 -12.61 -3.64
CA ILE A 266 3.15 -14.04 -3.56
C ILE A 266 2.77 -14.53 -4.95
N ASP A 267 3.38 -15.62 -5.40
CA ASP A 267 3.07 -16.27 -6.68
C ASP A 267 1.72 -17.00 -6.62
N MET A 268 0.62 -16.24 -6.58
CA MET A 268 -0.74 -16.77 -6.62
C MET A 268 -1.03 -17.48 -7.94
N HIS A 269 -0.36 -17.08 -9.02
CA HIS A 269 -0.49 -17.72 -10.33
C HIS A 269 -0.13 -19.20 -10.30
N TYR A 270 0.93 -19.56 -9.56
CA TYR A 270 1.28 -20.96 -9.32
C TYR A 270 0.12 -21.77 -8.73
N LEU A 271 -0.56 -21.21 -7.72
CA LEU A 271 -1.68 -21.87 -7.05
C LEU A 271 -2.87 -22.00 -7.99
N GLU A 272 -3.25 -20.91 -8.65
CA GLU A 272 -4.47 -20.80 -9.46
C GLU A 272 -4.42 -21.60 -10.77
N THR A 273 -3.25 -21.68 -11.40
CA THR A 273 -3.10 -22.35 -12.71
C THR A 273 -2.59 -23.78 -12.62
N SER A 274 -2.10 -24.19 -11.45
CA SER A 274 -1.68 -25.57 -11.23
C SER A 274 -2.87 -26.52 -11.28
N ARG A 275 -2.80 -27.50 -12.18
CA ARG A 275 -3.81 -28.58 -12.28
C ARG A 275 -3.84 -29.52 -11.09
N VAL A 276 -2.85 -29.43 -10.21
CA VAL A 276 -2.70 -30.32 -9.04
C VAL A 276 -3.10 -29.62 -7.75
N CYS A 277 -2.86 -28.30 -7.65
CA CYS A 277 -3.25 -27.54 -6.47
C CYS A 277 -4.79 -27.53 -6.35
N ARG A 278 -5.29 -27.59 -5.11
CA ARG A 278 -6.73 -27.60 -4.82
C ARG A 278 -7.03 -26.53 -3.78
N LYS A 279 -7.91 -25.59 -4.14
CA LYS A 279 -8.43 -24.56 -3.26
C LYS A 279 -9.65 -25.10 -2.50
N GLU A 280 -9.65 -24.91 -1.19
CA GLU A 280 -10.79 -25.06 -0.31
C GLU A 280 -10.98 -23.75 0.45
N THR A 281 -12.07 -23.04 0.20
CA THR A 281 -12.38 -21.80 0.91
C THR A 281 -12.95 -22.11 2.28
N ILE A 282 -12.26 -21.71 3.34
CA ILE A 282 -12.69 -21.90 4.73
C ILE A 282 -13.76 -20.87 5.08
N LYS A 283 -13.47 -19.61 4.78
CA LYS A 283 -14.35 -18.45 4.98
C LYS A 283 -13.89 -17.32 4.06
N PRO A 284 -14.63 -16.19 3.93
CA PRO A 284 -14.19 -15.08 3.11
C PRO A 284 -12.74 -14.68 3.42
N GLN A 285 -11.92 -14.55 2.36
CA GLN A 285 -10.50 -14.18 2.41
C GLN A 285 -9.59 -15.18 3.16
N VAL A 286 -10.03 -16.42 3.40
CA VAL A 286 -9.20 -17.47 4.00
C VAL A 286 -9.36 -18.77 3.22
N ASP A 287 -8.29 -19.15 2.52
CA ASP A 287 -8.28 -20.29 1.64
C ASP A 287 -7.20 -21.30 2.02
N LYS A 288 -7.58 -22.56 2.14
CA LYS A 288 -6.65 -23.68 2.25
C LYS A 288 -6.30 -24.17 0.85
N TRP A 289 -5.00 -24.27 0.56
CA TRP A 289 -4.49 -24.79 -0.69
C TRP A 289 -3.73 -26.08 -0.44
N THR A 290 -4.24 -27.19 -0.96
CA THR A 290 -3.48 -28.45 -1.02
C THR A 290 -2.53 -28.42 -2.21
N LEU A 291 -1.25 -28.62 -1.95
CA LEU A 291 -0.13 -28.44 -2.88
C LEU A 291 0.28 -29.76 -3.56
N LYS A 292 1.23 -29.71 -4.51
CA LYS A 292 1.72 -30.92 -5.21
C LYS A 292 2.39 -31.90 -4.27
N SER A 293 3.06 -31.39 -3.23
CA SER A 293 3.67 -32.20 -2.19
C SER A 293 2.66 -32.98 -1.32
N GLY A 294 1.36 -32.70 -1.44
CA GLY A 294 0.30 -33.28 -0.59
C GLY A 294 0.09 -32.56 0.73
N ARG A 295 1.00 -31.64 1.10
CA ARG A 295 0.81 -30.68 2.20
C ARG A 295 -0.17 -29.60 1.81
N SER A 296 -0.75 -28.92 2.79
CA SER A 296 -1.55 -27.74 2.59
C SER A 296 -0.88 -26.48 3.13
N ILE A 297 -1.27 -25.32 2.61
CA ILE A 297 -0.98 -23.99 3.19
C ILE A 297 -2.29 -23.20 3.32
N ILE A 298 -2.31 -22.20 4.19
CA ILE A 298 -3.44 -21.29 4.37
C ILE A 298 -3.03 -19.94 3.80
N VAL A 299 -3.68 -19.50 2.72
CA VAL A 299 -3.41 -18.21 2.09
C VAL A 299 -4.49 -17.21 2.52
N LEU A 300 -4.03 -16.05 2.98
CA LEU A 300 -4.91 -14.98 3.43
C LEU A 300 -5.12 -13.94 2.34
N ALA A 301 -6.37 -13.50 2.20
CA ALA A 301 -6.83 -12.47 1.26
C ALA A 301 -6.35 -12.68 -0.19
N GLU A 302 -6.19 -13.93 -0.62
CA GLU A 302 -5.70 -14.28 -1.96
C GLU A 302 -4.38 -13.58 -2.31
N GLY A 303 -3.50 -13.39 -1.32
CA GLY A 303 -2.21 -12.72 -1.51
C GLY A 303 -2.27 -11.18 -1.53
N ARG A 304 -3.47 -10.59 -1.36
CA ARG A 304 -3.64 -9.14 -1.19
C ARG A 304 -3.43 -8.72 0.27
N LEU A 305 -3.41 -7.40 0.50
CA LEU A 305 -3.23 -6.73 1.80
C LEU A 305 -4.06 -7.37 2.94
N VAL A 306 -3.41 -8.19 3.77
CA VAL A 306 -4.06 -9.01 4.81
C VAL A 306 -4.73 -8.19 5.91
N ASN A 307 -4.14 -7.08 6.31
CA ASN A 307 -4.66 -6.22 7.36
C ASN A 307 -5.99 -5.55 6.98
N LEU A 308 -6.17 -5.25 5.69
CA LEU A 308 -7.41 -4.68 5.15
C LEU A 308 -8.39 -5.78 4.71
N GLY A 309 -7.88 -6.84 4.08
CA GLY A 309 -8.68 -7.95 3.56
C GLY A 309 -9.31 -8.79 4.66
N CYS A 310 -8.54 -9.13 5.70
CA CYS A 310 -8.98 -9.99 6.79
C CYS A 310 -9.39 -9.23 8.07
N ALA A 311 -9.15 -7.92 8.13
CA ALA A 311 -9.55 -7.07 9.26
C ALA A 311 -10.05 -5.69 8.80
N THR A 312 -9.63 -4.62 9.46
CA THR A 312 -10.12 -3.25 9.23
C THR A 312 -9.03 -2.25 8.89
N GLY A 313 -7.81 -2.73 8.56
CA GLY A 313 -6.66 -1.89 8.31
C GLY A 313 -6.12 -1.20 9.57
N HIS A 314 -5.39 -0.10 9.38
CA HIS A 314 -4.82 0.69 10.46
C HIS A 314 -5.90 1.36 11.32
N PRO A 315 -5.67 1.55 12.63
CA PRO A 315 -6.60 2.24 13.50
C PRO A 315 -6.70 3.73 13.15
N SER A 316 -7.86 4.33 13.43
CA SER A 316 -8.18 5.71 13.05
C SER A 316 -7.16 6.75 13.53
N PHE A 317 -6.57 6.56 14.71
CA PHE A 317 -5.57 7.49 15.25
C PHE A 317 -4.28 7.53 14.38
N VAL A 318 -3.86 6.38 13.86
CA VAL A 318 -2.72 6.30 12.95
C VAL A 318 -3.10 6.91 11.60
N MET A 319 -4.25 6.53 11.04
CA MET A 319 -4.73 7.11 9.77
C MET A 319 -4.96 8.61 9.83
N SER A 320 -5.23 9.17 11.02
CA SER A 320 -5.34 10.61 11.23
C SER A 320 -4.05 11.36 10.84
N ASN A 321 -2.87 10.74 11.03
CA ASN A 321 -1.61 11.36 10.61
C ASN A 321 -1.53 11.41 9.08
N SER A 322 -1.75 10.27 8.42
CA SER A 322 -1.69 10.12 6.97
C SER A 322 -2.72 10.99 6.26
N PHE A 323 -3.97 10.98 6.73
CA PHE A 323 -5.06 11.74 6.12
C PHE A 323 -4.98 13.25 6.41
N THR A 324 -4.33 13.67 7.50
CA THR A 324 -3.97 15.09 7.66
C THR A 324 -2.95 15.50 6.59
N ASN A 325 -1.93 14.68 6.33
CA ASN A 325 -0.98 14.97 5.24
C ASN A 325 -1.66 14.97 3.86
N GLN A 326 -2.53 14.01 3.56
CA GLN A 326 -3.32 14.02 2.32
C GLN A 326 -4.13 15.29 2.15
N THR A 327 -4.81 15.72 3.22
CA THR A 327 -5.60 16.95 3.21
C THR A 327 -4.72 18.17 2.91
N LEU A 328 -3.56 18.27 3.57
CA LEU A 328 -2.60 19.34 3.33
C LEU A 328 -2.02 19.31 1.91
N ALA A 329 -1.71 18.13 1.37
CA ALA A 329 -1.26 17.95 0.00
C ALA A 329 -2.33 18.38 -1.02
N GLN A 330 -3.58 18.01 -0.80
CA GLN A 330 -4.70 18.44 -1.64
C GLN A 330 -4.92 19.96 -1.58
N ILE A 331 -4.84 20.58 -0.39
CA ILE A 331 -4.91 22.04 -0.25
C ILE A 331 -3.75 22.72 -1.00
N GLU A 332 -2.54 22.16 -0.90
CA GLU A 332 -1.35 22.68 -1.57
C GLU A 332 -1.53 22.64 -3.10
N LEU A 333 -1.93 21.50 -3.67
CA LEU A 333 -2.24 21.35 -5.09
C LEU A 333 -3.44 22.21 -5.54
N ALA A 334 -4.44 22.39 -4.67
CA ALA A 334 -5.62 23.21 -4.94
C ALA A 334 -5.34 24.72 -4.91
N THR A 335 -4.32 25.18 -4.20
CA THR A 335 -4.08 26.62 -4.02
C THR A 335 -2.85 27.12 -4.77
N LYS A 336 -1.93 26.23 -5.13
CA LYS A 336 -0.69 26.57 -5.82
C LYS A 336 -0.60 25.90 -7.20
N LYS A 337 0.36 26.38 -7.99
CA LYS A 337 0.68 25.83 -9.30
C LYS A 337 2.05 25.16 -9.24
N TYR A 338 2.09 23.89 -9.58
CA TYR A 338 3.32 23.11 -9.69
C TYR A 338 3.65 22.82 -11.15
N ASN A 339 4.94 22.76 -11.46
CA ASN A 339 5.39 22.13 -12.69
C ASN A 339 5.26 20.60 -12.53
N VAL A 340 5.14 19.89 -13.65
CA VAL A 340 5.15 18.42 -13.64
C VAL A 340 6.40 17.91 -12.94
N GLY A 341 6.20 17.11 -11.90
CA GLY A 341 7.23 16.54 -11.05
C GLY A 341 6.65 15.96 -9.77
N VAL A 342 7.46 15.23 -9.03
CA VAL A 342 7.14 14.61 -7.74
C VAL A 342 7.76 15.45 -6.62
N TYR A 343 6.94 15.92 -5.69
CA TYR A 343 7.31 16.79 -4.58
C TYR A 343 6.95 16.16 -3.24
N THR A 344 7.55 16.61 -2.14
CA THR A 344 7.15 16.27 -0.77
C THR A 344 6.58 17.50 -0.06
N LEU A 345 5.82 17.27 1.01
CA LEU A 345 5.33 18.37 1.86
C LEU A 345 6.50 19.04 2.60
N PRO A 346 6.46 20.37 2.82
CA PRO A 346 7.46 21.05 3.63
C PRO A 346 7.52 20.50 5.06
N LYS A 347 8.73 20.35 5.61
CA LYS A 347 8.99 19.80 6.96
C LYS A 347 8.15 20.42 8.09
N ARG A 348 7.89 21.73 8.02
CA ARG A 348 7.02 22.42 9.01
C ARG A 348 5.60 21.85 9.08
N LEU A 349 5.06 21.34 7.97
CA LEU A 349 3.73 20.75 7.94
C LEU A 349 3.74 19.37 8.57
N ASP A 350 4.81 18.60 8.38
CA ASP A 350 5.04 17.35 9.10
C ASP A 350 5.08 17.59 10.63
N GLU A 351 5.83 18.60 11.07
CA GLU A 351 5.90 18.94 12.50
C GLU A 351 4.54 19.41 13.06
N GLU A 352 3.78 20.18 12.29
CA GLU A 352 2.42 20.59 12.66
C GLU A 352 1.48 19.39 12.79
N VAL A 353 1.52 18.44 11.83
CA VAL A 353 0.76 17.20 11.90
C VAL A 353 1.09 16.48 13.21
N ALA A 354 2.37 16.30 13.55
CA ALA A 354 2.77 15.66 14.79
C ALA A 354 2.21 16.40 16.02
N LEU A 355 2.37 17.73 16.06
CA LEU A 355 1.92 18.58 17.17
C LEU A 355 0.42 18.42 17.45
N LEU A 356 -0.42 18.37 16.41
CA LEU A 356 -1.87 18.21 16.54
C LEU A 356 -2.26 16.90 17.26
N HIS A 357 -1.46 15.85 17.12
CA HIS A 357 -1.77 14.53 17.70
C HIS A 357 -1.28 14.36 19.14
N LEU A 358 -0.26 15.12 19.58
CA LEU A 358 0.37 14.95 20.89
C LEU A 358 -0.57 15.20 22.07
N SER A 359 -1.47 16.18 21.96
CA SER A 359 -2.42 16.53 23.03
C SER A 359 -3.34 15.37 23.41
N ARG A 360 -3.70 14.52 22.43
CA ARG A 360 -4.56 13.35 22.65
C ARG A 360 -3.84 12.22 23.40
N LEU A 361 -2.51 12.24 23.41
CA LEU A 361 -1.64 11.29 24.08
C LEU A 361 -1.12 11.78 25.44
N ASP A 362 -1.64 12.92 25.93
CA ASP A 362 -1.14 13.62 27.13
C ASP A 362 0.38 13.94 27.05
N ALA A 363 0.91 14.10 25.83
CA ALA A 363 2.29 14.44 25.61
C ALA A 363 2.51 15.95 25.73
N LYS A 364 3.41 16.37 26.61
CA LYS A 364 3.79 17.78 26.84
C LYS A 364 5.18 18.04 26.27
N ILE A 365 5.26 18.89 25.26
CA ILE A 365 6.54 19.23 24.61
C ILE A 365 7.25 20.39 25.32
N SER A 366 8.57 20.30 25.40
CA SER A 366 9.42 21.41 25.86
C SER A 366 9.50 22.49 24.79
N LYS A 367 9.53 23.76 25.21
CA LYS A 367 9.77 24.89 24.31
C LYS A 367 11.23 25.32 24.39
N LEU A 368 11.86 25.55 23.24
CA LEU A 368 13.22 26.11 23.20
C LEU A 368 13.22 27.51 23.79
N THR A 369 14.18 27.80 24.66
CA THR A 369 14.55 29.18 25.00
C THR A 369 15.26 29.82 23.80
N LYS A 370 15.25 31.16 23.72
CA LYS A 370 15.99 31.88 22.67
C LYS A 370 17.47 31.49 22.60
N LYS A 371 18.11 31.29 23.76
CA LYS A 371 19.51 30.86 23.86
C LYS A 371 19.74 29.46 23.27
N GLN A 372 18.81 28.52 23.49
CA GLN A 372 18.91 27.16 22.92
C GLN A 372 18.68 27.17 21.41
N ALA A 373 17.71 27.95 20.93
CA ALA A 373 17.43 28.11 19.50
C ALA A 373 18.65 28.68 18.74
N GLU A 374 19.28 29.72 19.30
CA GLU A 374 20.52 30.29 18.75
C GLU A 374 21.67 29.27 18.75
N TYR A 375 21.86 28.52 19.84
CA TYR A 375 22.89 27.48 19.93
C TYR A 375 22.71 26.36 18.89
N LEU A 376 21.46 25.97 18.62
CA LEU A 376 21.14 24.92 17.64
C LEU A 376 21.08 25.45 16.20
N GLY A 377 21.02 26.76 15.99
CA GLY A 377 20.86 27.36 14.66
C GLY A 377 19.48 27.11 14.04
N VAL A 378 18.42 27.01 14.84
CA VAL A 378 17.03 26.77 14.37
C VAL A 378 16.06 27.79 14.99
N PRO A 379 14.90 28.07 14.37
CA PRO A 379 13.86 28.89 14.98
C PRO A 379 13.27 28.21 16.23
N VAL A 380 12.72 29.01 17.16
CA VAL A 380 12.06 28.49 18.38
C VAL A 380 10.87 27.58 18.06
N GLU A 381 10.16 27.87 16.97
CA GLU A 381 8.97 27.14 16.52
C GLU A 381 9.28 26.16 15.36
N GLY A 382 10.56 25.90 15.07
CA GLY A 382 10.99 25.00 14.01
C GLY A 382 11.05 25.64 12.60
N PRO A 383 11.40 24.86 11.56
CA PRO A 383 11.68 23.43 11.61
C PRO A 383 12.91 23.06 12.44
N PHE A 384 12.83 21.94 13.16
CA PHE A 384 13.81 21.56 14.19
C PHE A 384 14.91 20.63 13.69
N LYS A 385 14.83 20.17 12.45
CA LYS A 385 15.78 19.22 11.84
C LYS A 385 16.11 19.63 10.40
N PRO A 386 17.34 19.36 9.93
CA PRO A 386 17.68 19.57 8.53
C PRO A 386 16.88 18.63 7.61
N ASP A 387 16.80 18.97 6.33
CA ASP A 387 15.98 18.23 5.36
C ASP A 387 16.39 16.75 5.21
N TYR A 388 17.70 16.47 5.27
CA TYR A 388 18.26 15.12 5.15
C TYR A 388 18.16 14.26 6.42
N TYR A 389 17.58 14.79 7.51
CA TYR A 389 17.41 14.01 8.73
C TYR A 389 16.46 12.83 8.48
N ARG A 390 16.79 11.66 9.02
CA ARG A 390 16.06 10.42 8.74
C ARG A 390 14.81 10.21 9.59
N TYR A 391 14.47 11.17 10.46
CA TYR A 391 13.18 11.43 11.13
C TYR A 391 13.12 12.85 11.67
#